data_AF-A0A1H5Z527-F1
#
_entry.id   AF-A0A1H5Z527-F1
#
_cell.length_a   1.000
_cell.length_b   1.000
_cell.length_c   1.000
_cell.angle_alpha   90.00
_cell.angle_beta   90.00
_cell.angle_gamma   90.00
#
_symmetry.space_group_name_H-M   'P 1'
#
loop_
_entity.id
_entity.type
_entity.pdbx_description
1 polymer ?
#
loop_
_entity_poly.entity_id
_entity_poly.type
_entity_poly.pdbx_seq_one_letter_code
_entity_poly.pdbx_strand_id
1 'polypeptide(L)'
;MSGHLNHDTAARLLDLTPGELSRLVDRGVIPRVDKNAYNLAPLVHAYVRHLRDEAGRVERAPTQAEIAAHLDISDRRLRELLTEFGLDHKQVPLADIRIRYLRKLREEAAGRAAADGSIDLPTERALLARSQREGQDIKNAVARGTYAPIDVLTDVLSNAAQSAVDHFDQIPAGINRVCPDLPQPVRDLVMTEVARARNEMVRKTASLIADALDPFDIQEDETPDASPEAD
;
A
#
# COMPACT_ATOMS: atom_id res chain seq x y z
N MET A 1 56.52 -47.30 13.92
CA MET A 1 56.72 -46.50 15.15
C MET A 1 55.35 -46.13 15.69
N SER A 2 54.82 -46.88 16.66
CA SER A 2 53.60 -46.45 17.38
C SER A 2 54.01 -45.34 18.34
N GLY A 3 53.94 -44.09 17.87
CA GLY A 3 54.22 -42.91 18.69
C GLY A 3 53.09 -42.70 19.68
N HIS A 4 53.27 -43.16 20.91
CA HIS A 4 52.36 -42.83 22.01
C HIS A 4 52.67 -41.42 22.51
N LEU A 5 51.63 -40.62 22.73
CA LEU A 5 51.71 -39.31 23.36
C LEU A 5 51.64 -39.49 24.87
N ASN A 6 52.48 -38.77 25.62
CA ASN A 6 52.33 -38.66 27.06
C ASN A 6 51.13 -37.75 27.41
N HIS A 7 50.68 -37.81 28.66
CA HIS A 7 49.47 -37.11 29.12
C HIS A 7 49.53 -35.60 28.89
N ASP A 8 50.65 -34.95 29.21
CA ASP A 8 50.80 -33.49 29.07
C ASP A 8 50.85 -33.04 27.60
N THR A 9 51.38 -33.86 26.71
CA THR A 9 51.40 -33.57 25.27
C THR A 9 50.03 -33.82 24.65
N ALA A 10 49.31 -34.85 25.09
CA ALA A 10 47.93 -35.11 24.70
C ALA A 10 46.99 -33.96 25.14
N ALA A 11 47.14 -33.46 26.37
CA ALA A 11 46.35 -32.35 26.89
C ALA A 11 46.58 -31.06 26.07
N ARG A 12 47.86 -30.71 25.86
CA ARG A 12 48.24 -29.54 25.04
C ARG A 12 47.76 -29.63 23.59
N LEU A 13 47.76 -30.83 23.00
CA LEU A 13 47.28 -31.03 21.63
C LEU A 13 45.78 -30.73 21.49
N LEU A 14 44.99 -31.11 22.48
CA LEU A 14 43.53 -30.88 22.49
C LEU A 14 43.15 -29.49 23.03
N ASP A 15 44.15 -28.66 23.35
CA ASP A 15 43.99 -27.36 24.00
C ASP A 15 43.24 -27.46 25.35
N LEU A 16 43.61 -28.47 26.14
CA LEU A 16 43.05 -28.76 27.46
C LEU A 16 44.15 -28.67 28.53
N THR A 17 43.75 -28.36 29.76
CA THR A 17 44.60 -28.60 30.93
C THR A 17 44.73 -30.10 31.24
N PRO A 18 45.83 -30.57 31.86
CA PRO A 18 45.96 -31.98 32.27
C PRO A 18 44.81 -32.47 33.15
N GLY A 19 44.27 -31.59 34.02
CA GLY A 19 43.13 -31.91 34.85
C GLY A 19 41.81 -32.07 34.08
N GLU A 20 41.63 -31.36 32.97
CA GLU A 20 40.47 -31.53 32.08
C GLU A 20 40.56 -32.83 31.29
N LEU A 21 41.74 -33.13 30.74
CA LEU A 21 41.97 -34.40 30.05
C LEU A 21 41.74 -35.58 31.01
N SER A 22 42.22 -35.49 32.25
CA SER A 22 41.97 -36.51 33.28
C SER A 22 40.48 -36.73 33.53
N ARG A 23 39.70 -35.65 33.68
CA ARG A 23 38.24 -35.72 33.85
C ARG A 23 37.53 -36.39 32.67
N LEU A 24 37.95 -36.11 31.44
CA LEU A 24 37.38 -36.74 30.24
C LEU A 24 37.72 -38.23 30.13
N VAL A 25 38.92 -38.63 30.56
CA VAL A 25 39.33 -40.03 30.63
C VAL A 25 38.54 -40.77 31.70
N ASP A 26 38.39 -40.20 32.90
CA ASP A 26 37.67 -40.81 34.01
C ASP A 26 36.16 -41.00 33.71
N ARG A 27 35.59 -40.09 32.91
CA ARG A 27 34.21 -40.20 32.38
C ARG A 27 34.09 -41.20 31.22
N GLY A 28 35.17 -41.83 30.79
CA GLY A 28 35.20 -42.77 29.67
C GLY A 28 35.03 -42.13 28.29
N VAL A 29 35.15 -40.80 28.18
CA VAL A 29 35.00 -40.06 26.91
C VAL A 29 36.24 -40.23 26.05
N ILE A 30 37.43 -40.11 26.66
CA ILE A 30 38.71 -40.23 25.96
C ILE A 30 39.36 -41.59 26.29
N PRO A 31 39.69 -42.42 25.28
CA PRO A 31 40.40 -43.67 25.51
C PRO A 31 41.89 -43.43 25.79
N ARG A 32 42.45 -44.14 26.77
CA ARG A 32 43.90 -44.21 27.04
C ARG A 32 44.43 -45.63 26.84
N VAL A 33 45.67 -45.74 26.38
CA VAL A 33 46.36 -47.03 26.23
C VAL A 33 46.94 -47.47 27.58
N ASP A 34 47.52 -46.53 28.31
CA ASP A 34 48.04 -46.69 29.67
C ASP A 34 47.93 -45.35 30.41
N LYS A 35 48.22 -45.31 31.72
CA LYS A 35 48.14 -44.13 32.59
C LYS A 35 48.79 -42.88 31.98
N ASN A 36 49.89 -43.04 31.25
CA ASN A 36 50.63 -41.94 30.61
C ASN A 36 50.84 -42.16 29.10
N ALA A 37 49.95 -42.89 28.42
CA ALA A 37 50.11 -43.22 27.01
C ALA A 37 48.78 -43.10 26.24
N TYR A 38 48.80 -42.29 25.18
CA TYR A 38 47.66 -42.01 24.30
C TYR A 38 48.01 -42.27 22.84
N ASN A 39 47.05 -42.76 22.08
CA ASN A 39 47.15 -42.84 20.63
C ASN A 39 46.53 -41.58 20.02
N LEU A 40 47.28 -40.87 19.17
CA LEU A 40 46.89 -39.59 18.56
C LEU A 40 45.50 -39.65 17.88
N ALA A 41 45.32 -40.58 16.94
CA ALA A 41 44.07 -40.63 16.17
C ALA A 41 42.83 -40.98 17.02
N PRO A 42 42.84 -42.02 17.88
CA PRO A 42 41.74 -42.28 18.82
C PRO A 42 41.45 -41.12 19.78
N LEU A 43 42.48 -40.47 20.30
CA LEU A 43 42.36 -39.30 21.19
C LEU A 43 41.60 -38.16 20.51
N VAL A 44 42.06 -37.73 19.32
CA VAL A 44 41.46 -36.61 18.58
C VAL A 44 40.04 -36.96 18.14
N HIS A 45 39.81 -38.16 17.60
CA HIS A 45 38.45 -38.55 17.18
C HIS A 45 37.46 -38.61 18.34
N ALA A 46 37.90 -39.09 19.51
CA ALA A 46 37.07 -39.12 20.71
C ALA A 46 36.73 -37.70 21.18
N TYR A 47 37.71 -36.79 21.19
CA TYR A 47 37.49 -35.41 21.59
C TYR A 47 36.62 -34.63 20.59
N VAL A 48 36.84 -34.80 19.28
CA VAL A 48 35.99 -34.18 18.24
C VAL A 48 34.54 -34.67 18.36
N ARG A 49 34.33 -35.96 18.63
CA ARG A 49 32.99 -36.50 18.88
C ARG A 49 32.38 -35.88 20.12
N HIS A 50 33.14 -35.78 21.21
CA HIS A 50 32.72 -35.14 22.44
C HIS A 50 32.28 -33.69 22.21
N LEU A 51 33.06 -32.90 21.48
CA LEU A 51 32.73 -31.51 21.14
C LEU A 51 31.48 -31.39 20.27
N ARG A 52 31.28 -32.31 19.32
CA ARG A 52 30.05 -32.33 18.50
C ARG A 52 28.82 -32.66 19.34
N ASP A 53 28.94 -33.64 20.24
CA ASP A 53 27.87 -33.99 21.15
C ASP A 53 27.60 -32.86 22.16
N GLU A 54 28.65 -32.19 22.66
CA GLU A 54 28.51 -31.05 23.56
C GLU A 54 27.92 -29.83 22.86
N ALA A 55 28.30 -29.51 21.62
CA ALA A 55 27.65 -28.47 20.84
C ALA A 55 26.14 -28.76 20.68
N GLY A 56 25.76 -30.02 20.51
CA GLY A 56 24.35 -30.45 20.52
C GLY A 56 23.68 -30.42 21.90
N ARG A 57 24.44 -30.44 23.01
CA ARG A 57 23.92 -30.35 24.40
C ARG A 57 23.88 -28.91 24.94
N VAL A 58 24.76 -28.02 24.45
CA VAL A 58 24.78 -26.58 24.81
C VAL A 58 23.52 -25.89 24.31
N GLU A 59 22.90 -26.42 23.25
CA GLU A 59 21.47 -26.20 23.00
C GLU A 59 20.65 -27.00 24.01
N ARG A 60 20.53 -26.49 25.25
CA ARG A 60 19.47 -26.95 26.15
C ARG A 60 18.16 -26.84 25.39
N ALA A 61 17.36 -27.92 25.42
CA ALA A 61 16.01 -27.95 24.85
C ALA A 61 15.26 -26.65 25.24
N PRO A 62 14.91 -25.79 24.27
CA PRO A 62 14.36 -24.49 24.56
C PRO A 62 12.97 -24.64 25.18
N THR A 63 12.64 -23.79 26.15
CA THR A 63 11.30 -23.74 26.74
C THR A 63 10.31 -23.10 25.77
N GLN A 64 9.01 -23.40 25.91
CA GLN A 64 8.00 -22.76 25.07
C GLN A 64 8.01 -21.23 25.19
N ALA A 65 8.21 -20.69 26.38
CA ALA A 65 8.29 -19.24 26.60
C ALA A 65 9.50 -18.61 25.87
N GLU A 66 10.66 -19.27 25.89
CA GLU A 66 11.85 -18.81 25.16
C GLU A 66 11.62 -18.84 23.64
N ILE A 67 10.98 -19.89 23.13
CA ILE A 67 10.65 -19.99 21.69
C ILE A 67 9.57 -18.97 21.31
N ALA A 68 8.62 -18.66 22.18
CA ALA A 68 7.58 -17.68 21.92
C ALA A 68 8.18 -16.27 21.82
N ALA A 69 9.06 -15.91 22.76
CA ALA A 69 9.80 -14.64 22.77
C ALA A 69 10.72 -14.52 21.53
N HIS A 70 11.56 -15.53 21.31
CA HIS A 70 11.84 -16.11 19.98
C HIS A 70 11.34 -15.43 18.72
N LEU A 71 10.09 -15.79 18.46
CA LEU A 71 9.37 -15.60 17.22
C LEU A 71 8.43 -14.39 17.32
N ASP A 72 8.43 -13.70 18.47
CA ASP A 72 7.52 -12.61 18.82
C ASP A 72 6.04 -13.00 18.67
N ILE A 73 5.67 -14.16 19.24
CA ILE A 73 4.29 -14.69 19.21
C ILE A 73 3.85 -15.14 20.59
N SER A 74 2.54 -15.27 20.78
CA SER A 74 1.99 -15.86 22.01
C SER A 74 2.30 -17.35 22.15
N ASP A 75 2.42 -17.84 23.39
CA ASP A 75 2.56 -19.27 23.71
C ASP A 75 1.46 -20.15 23.07
N ARG A 76 0.22 -19.63 23.01
CA ARG A 76 -0.90 -20.32 22.36
C ARG A 76 -0.60 -20.52 20.88
N ARG A 77 -0.17 -19.45 20.20
CA ARG A 77 0.17 -19.49 18.77
C ARG A 77 1.36 -20.40 18.50
N LEU A 78 2.36 -20.40 19.39
CA LEU A 78 3.49 -21.33 19.30
C LEU A 78 3.04 -22.79 19.37
N ARG A 79 2.15 -23.15 20.31
CA ARG A 79 1.65 -24.54 20.42
C ARG A 79 0.96 -25.00 19.14
N GLU A 80 0.11 -24.15 18.57
CA GLU A 80 -0.55 -24.42 17.28
C GLU A 80 0.50 -24.63 16.17
N LEU A 81 1.52 -23.77 16.11
CA LEU A 81 2.61 -23.85 15.14
C LEU A 81 3.43 -25.14 15.27
N LEU A 82 3.77 -25.54 16.49
CA LEU A 82 4.51 -26.78 16.74
C LEU A 82 3.68 -28.00 16.32
N THR A 83 2.37 -27.99 16.58
CA THR A 83 1.45 -29.04 16.09
C THR A 83 1.37 -29.06 14.56
N GLU A 84 1.21 -27.90 13.93
CA GLU A 84 1.18 -27.74 12.47
C GLU A 84 2.46 -28.27 11.81
N PHE A 85 3.62 -27.98 12.40
CA PHE A 85 4.92 -28.44 11.89
C PHE A 85 5.25 -29.88 12.26
N GLY A 86 4.46 -30.53 13.12
CA GLY A 86 4.75 -31.85 13.66
C GLY A 86 6.06 -31.92 14.43
N LEU A 87 6.42 -30.85 15.16
CA LEU A 87 7.69 -30.75 15.88
C LEU A 87 7.49 -30.86 17.40
N ASP A 88 8.33 -31.67 18.04
CA ASP A 88 8.54 -31.63 19.49
C ASP A 88 9.74 -30.72 19.78
N HIS A 89 9.48 -29.56 20.39
CA HIS A 89 10.52 -28.58 20.72
C HIS A 89 11.58 -29.10 21.70
N LYS A 90 11.32 -30.20 22.40
CA LYS A 90 12.31 -30.84 23.29
C LYS A 90 13.35 -31.67 22.55
N GLN A 91 13.06 -32.04 21.31
CA GLN A 91 13.89 -32.92 20.48
C GLN A 91 14.57 -32.16 19.34
N VAL A 92 14.27 -30.87 19.20
CA VAL A 92 14.67 -30.05 18.06
C VAL A 92 15.37 -28.78 18.55
N PRO A 93 16.53 -28.42 17.98
CA PRO A 93 17.20 -27.15 18.20
C PRO A 93 16.30 -25.93 18.06
N LEU A 94 16.54 -24.89 18.87
CA LEU A 94 15.85 -23.61 18.73
C LEU A 94 16.06 -22.99 17.33
N ALA A 95 17.28 -23.13 16.79
CA ALA A 95 17.62 -22.63 15.46
C ALA A 95 16.74 -23.23 14.35
N ASP A 96 16.48 -24.54 14.41
CA ASP A 96 15.67 -25.24 13.42
C ASP A 96 14.20 -24.78 13.46
N ILE A 97 13.66 -24.54 14.66
CA ILE A 97 12.31 -24.00 14.84
C ILE A 97 12.20 -22.61 14.21
N ARG A 98 13.19 -21.73 14.44
CA ARG A 98 13.23 -20.39 13.83
C ARG A 98 13.31 -20.45 12.32
N ILE A 99 14.17 -21.29 11.77
CA ILE A 99 14.31 -21.44 10.31
C ILE A 99 13.00 -21.90 9.68
N ARG A 100 12.30 -22.88 10.29
CA ARG A 100 10.98 -23.32 9.82
C ARG A 100 9.96 -22.19 9.82
N TYR A 101 9.88 -21.42 10.92
CA TYR A 101 8.96 -20.30 11.01
C TYR A 101 9.26 -19.22 9.96
N LEU A 102 10.54 -18.88 9.74
CA LEU A 102 10.95 -17.92 8.71
C LEU A 102 10.59 -18.38 7.30
N ARG A 103 10.72 -19.69 7.01
CA ARG A 103 10.29 -20.24 5.71
C ARG A 103 8.78 -20.10 5.52
N LYS A 104 7.99 -20.42 6.54
CA LYS A 104 6.54 -20.21 6.51
C LYS A 104 6.18 -18.75 6.24
N LEU A 105 6.80 -17.78 6.93
CA LEU A 105 6.54 -16.36 6.69
C LEU A 105 6.89 -15.93 5.27
N ARG A 106 7.98 -16.46 4.71
CA ARG A 106 8.37 -16.20 3.32
C ARG A 106 7.41 -16.81 2.32
N GLU A 107 6.94 -18.04 2.57
CA GLU A 107 5.93 -18.71 1.75
C GLU A 107 4.59 -17.97 1.80
N GLU A 108 4.15 -17.54 2.99
CA GLU A 108 2.94 -16.72 3.13
C GLU A 108 3.09 -15.36 2.45
N ALA A 109 4.26 -14.72 2.54
CA ALA A 109 4.54 -13.46 1.85
C ALA A 109 4.58 -13.65 0.33
N ALA A 110 5.20 -14.73 -0.16
CA ALA A 110 5.22 -15.09 -1.58
C ALA A 110 3.84 -15.51 -2.09
N GLY A 111 3.05 -16.21 -1.29
CA GLY A 111 1.68 -16.59 -1.59
C GLY A 111 0.74 -15.38 -1.60
N ARG A 112 0.98 -14.39 -0.73
CA ARG A 112 0.33 -13.06 -0.83
C ARG A 112 0.74 -12.36 -2.12
N ALA A 113 2.03 -12.32 -2.47
CA ALA A 113 2.51 -11.73 -3.71
C ALA A 113 2.03 -12.45 -4.99
N ALA A 114 1.82 -13.77 -4.93
CA ALA A 114 1.29 -14.56 -6.04
C ALA A 114 -0.23 -14.48 -6.16
N ALA A 115 -0.95 -14.35 -5.04
CA ALA A 115 -2.36 -13.93 -5.03
C ALA A 115 -2.54 -12.48 -5.52
N ASP A 116 -1.54 -11.63 -5.32
CA ASP A 116 -1.38 -10.28 -5.90
C ASP A 116 -1.07 -10.30 -7.41
N GLY A 117 -0.84 -11.48 -8.01
CA GLY A 117 -0.76 -11.65 -9.46
C GLY A 117 -2.11 -11.44 -10.17
N SER A 118 -3.21 -11.37 -9.42
CA SER A 118 -4.46 -10.76 -9.86
C SER A 118 -4.59 -9.41 -9.19
N ILE A 119 -4.39 -8.33 -9.94
CA ILE A 119 -4.86 -6.95 -9.69
C ILE A 119 -4.89 -6.58 -8.18
N ASP A 120 -3.83 -5.91 -7.72
CA ASP A 120 -3.65 -5.41 -6.35
C ASP A 120 -4.89 -4.65 -5.84
N LEU A 121 -5.74 -5.37 -5.10
CA LEU A 121 -7.01 -4.90 -4.54
C LEU A 121 -6.84 -3.66 -3.65
N PRO A 122 -5.81 -3.55 -2.79
CA PRO A 122 -5.43 -2.30 -2.15
C PRO A 122 -5.22 -1.13 -3.11
N THR A 123 -4.49 -1.33 -4.21
CA THR A 123 -4.24 -0.28 -5.21
C THR A 123 -5.52 0.12 -5.95
N GLU A 124 -6.36 -0.83 -6.38
CA GLU A 124 -7.65 -0.49 -6.98
C GLU A 124 -8.59 0.22 -6.02
N ARG A 125 -8.58 -0.15 -4.73
CA ARG A 125 -9.35 0.56 -3.69
C ARG A 125 -8.84 1.99 -3.50
N ALA A 126 -7.53 2.21 -3.59
CA ALA A 126 -6.95 3.55 -3.51
C ALA A 126 -7.36 4.42 -4.73
N LEU A 127 -7.34 3.84 -5.94
CA LEU A 127 -7.81 4.51 -7.16
C LEU A 127 -9.31 4.82 -7.09
N LEU A 128 -10.13 3.87 -6.64
CA LEU A 128 -11.56 4.08 -6.43
C LEU A 128 -11.82 5.17 -5.39
N ALA A 129 -11.09 5.17 -4.28
CA ALA A 129 -11.21 6.20 -3.24
C ALA A 129 -10.84 7.60 -3.78
N ARG A 130 -9.83 7.69 -4.64
CA ARG A 130 -9.49 8.95 -5.33
C ARG A 130 -10.65 9.43 -6.21
N SER A 131 -11.17 8.57 -7.07
CA SER A 131 -12.31 8.91 -7.95
C SER A 131 -13.56 9.30 -7.15
N GLN A 132 -13.82 8.63 -6.02
CA GLN A 132 -14.93 8.99 -5.13
C GLN A 132 -14.75 10.35 -4.47
N ARG A 133 -13.52 10.71 -4.08
CA ARG A 133 -13.21 12.05 -3.53
C ARG A 133 -13.43 13.12 -4.58
N GLU A 134 -12.91 12.94 -5.79
CA GLU A 134 -13.12 13.88 -6.90
C GLU A 134 -14.63 14.06 -7.20
N GLY A 135 -15.40 12.96 -7.25
CA GLY A 135 -16.85 13.04 -7.43
C GLY A 135 -17.57 13.72 -6.26
N GLN A 136 -17.10 13.56 -5.03
CA GLN A 136 -17.65 14.26 -3.87
C GLN A 136 -17.31 15.74 -3.88
N ASP A 137 -16.11 16.11 -4.34
CA ASP A 137 -15.68 17.51 -4.45
C ASP A 137 -16.53 18.25 -5.50
N ILE A 138 -16.84 17.61 -6.64
CA ILE A 138 -17.79 18.17 -7.63
C ILE A 138 -19.18 18.38 -7.01
N LYS A 139 -19.71 17.39 -6.27
CA LYS A 139 -21.01 17.54 -5.58
C LYS A 139 -21.00 18.66 -4.56
N ASN A 140 -19.90 18.80 -3.80
CA ASN A 140 -19.73 19.88 -2.84
C ASN A 140 -19.67 21.25 -3.54
N ALA A 141 -18.97 21.35 -4.68
CA ALA A 141 -18.90 22.56 -5.49
C ALA A 141 -20.29 22.95 -6.06
N VAL A 142 -21.07 21.98 -6.54
CA VAL A 142 -22.47 22.18 -6.94
C VAL A 142 -23.30 22.72 -5.77
N ALA A 143 -23.21 22.07 -4.61
CA ALA A 143 -23.95 22.49 -3.42
C ALA A 143 -23.56 23.89 -2.93
N ARG A 144 -22.32 24.32 -3.17
CA ARG A 144 -21.83 25.69 -2.89
C ARG A 144 -22.21 26.70 -3.98
N GLY A 145 -22.75 26.25 -5.11
CA GLY A 145 -23.09 27.11 -6.26
C GLY A 145 -21.88 27.57 -7.08
N THR A 146 -20.69 26.99 -6.88
CA THR A 146 -19.49 27.33 -7.64
C THR A 146 -19.29 26.46 -8.89
N TYR A 147 -20.14 25.44 -9.07
CA TYR A 147 -20.15 24.56 -10.24
C TYR A 147 -21.60 24.30 -10.66
N ALA A 148 -21.89 24.32 -11.96
CA ALA A 148 -23.23 24.05 -12.49
C ALA A 148 -23.15 23.11 -13.71
N PRO A 149 -24.08 22.14 -13.84
CA PRO A 149 -24.18 21.33 -15.05
C PRO A 149 -24.53 22.19 -16.27
N ILE A 150 -23.87 21.90 -17.40
CA ILE A 150 -24.05 22.64 -18.66
C ILE A 150 -25.51 22.59 -19.13
N ASP A 151 -26.16 21.43 -19.05
CA ASP A 151 -27.57 21.27 -19.45
C ASP A 151 -28.50 22.21 -18.67
N VAL A 152 -28.28 22.32 -17.36
CA VAL A 152 -29.08 23.19 -16.48
C VAL A 152 -28.87 24.66 -16.84
N LEU A 153 -27.62 25.08 -17.09
CA LEU A 153 -27.33 26.44 -17.53
C LEU A 153 -27.98 26.74 -18.89
N THR A 154 -27.92 25.78 -19.81
CA THR A 154 -28.49 25.91 -21.17
C THR A 154 -30.01 26.05 -21.11
N ASP A 155 -30.68 25.23 -20.29
CA ASP A 155 -32.13 25.29 -20.09
C ASP A 155 -32.55 26.63 -19.48
N VAL A 156 -31.86 27.08 -18.43
CA VAL A 156 -32.17 28.35 -17.75
C VAL A 156 -31.97 29.53 -18.71
N LEU A 157 -30.86 29.56 -19.45
CA LEU A 157 -30.56 30.62 -20.41
C LEU A 157 -31.56 30.63 -21.57
N SER A 158 -31.92 29.46 -22.09
CA SER A 158 -32.91 29.32 -23.18
C SER A 158 -34.29 29.81 -22.73
N ASN A 159 -34.72 29.42 -21.53
CA ASN A 159 -35.98 29.87 -20.95
C ASN A 159 -35.99 31.40 -20.72
N ALA A 160 -34.89 31.96 -20.20
CA ALA A 160 -34.75 33.40 -19.99
C ALA A 160 -34.79 34.18 -21.32
N ALA A 161 -34.08 33.69 -22.35
CA ALA A 161 -34.07 34.30 -23.68
C ALA A 161 -35.47 34.24 -24.32
N GLN A 162 -36.17 33.09 -24.23
CA GLN A 162 -37.52 32.96 -24.77
C GLN A 162 -38.50 33.92 -24.06
N SER A 163 -38.41 34.05 -22.73
CA SER A 163 -39.24 35.00 -21.99
C SER A 163 -39.06 36.45 -22.47
N ALA A 164 -37.83 36.85 -22.79
CA ALA A 164 -37.55 38.18 -23.35
C ALA A 164 -38.10 38.32 -24.79
N VAL A 165 -38.01 37.28 -25.62
CA VAL A 165 -38.61 37.23 -26.97
C VAL A 165 -40.13 37.44 -26.89
N ASP A 166 -40.80 36.71 -25.99
CA ASP A 166 -42.24 36.79 -25.81
C ASP A 166 -42.67 38.21 -25.39
N HIS A 167 -41.84 38.90 -24.60
CA HIS A 167 -42.10 40.28 -24.20
C HIS A 167 -41.99 41.25 -25.38
N PHE A 168 -40.99 41.09 -26.26
CA PHE A 168 -40.89 41.88 -27.49
C PHE A 168 -42.11 41.70 -28.39
N ASP A 169 -42.62 40.47 -28.53
CA ASP A 169 -43.79 40.15 -29.36
C ASP A 169 -45.09 40.78 -28.82
N GLN A 170 -45.15 41.14 -27.54
CA GLN A 170 -46.30 41.80 -26.92
C GLN A 170 -46.30 43.33 -27.10
N ILE A 171 -45.14 43.96 -27.34
CA ILE A 171 -45.01 45.42 -27.49
C ILE A 171 -45.95 46.00 -28.56
N PRO A 172 -46.07 45.39 -29.77
CA PRO A 172 -46.97 45.90 -30.81
C PRO A 172 -48.43 46.04 -30.35
N ALA A 173 -48.94 45.01 -29.65
CA ALA A 173 -50.30 45.01 -29.11
C ALA A 173 -50.45 46.08 -28.01
N GLY A 174 -49.43 46.25 -27.17
CA GLY A 174 -49.37 47.30 -26.16
C GLY A 174 -49.45 48.71 -26.75
N ILE A 175 -48.67 48.98 -27.81
CA ILE A 175 -48.68 50.26 -28.53
C ILE A 175 -50.06 50.53 -29.14
N ASN A 176 -50.66 49.54 -29.79
CA ASN A 176 -52.00 49.69 -30.38
C ASN A 176 -53.06 50.04 -29.33
N ARG A 177 -52.93 49.51 -28.11
CA ARG A 177 -53.85 49.77 -27.00
C ARG A 177 -53.68 51.15 -26.39
N VAL A 178 -52.45 51.65 -26.26
CA VAL A 178 -52.14 52.92 -25.56
C VAL A 178 -52.12 54.12 -26.53
N CYS A 179 -51.66 53.91 -27.76
CA CYS A 179 -51.51 54.93 -28.79
C CYS A 179 -52.17 54.47 -30.11
N PRO A 180 -53.51 54.40 -30.18
CA PRO A 180 -54.22 53.93 -31.36
C PRO A 180 -53.94 54.81 -32.59
N ASP A 181 -53.83 56.12 -32.41
CA ASP A 181 -53.64 57.10 -33.50
C ASP A 181 -52.16 57.36 -33.87
N LEU A 182 -51.24 56.47 -33.45
CA LEU A 182 -49.82 56.61 -33.81
C LEU A 182 -49.66 56.64 -35.34
N PRO A 183 -48.97 57.65 -35.92
CA PRO A 183 -48.76 57.77 -37.36
C PRO A 183 -48.12 56.51 -37.94
N GLN A 184 -48.66 56.04 -39.07
CA GLN A 184 -48.22 54.78 -39.70
C GLN A 184 -46.70 54.69 -39.93
N PRO A 185 -46.00 55.74 -40.43
CA PRO A 185 -44.54 55.67 -40.64
C PRO A 185 -43.76 55.44 -39.34
N VAL A 186 -44.24 56.00 -38.22
CA VAL A 186 -43.61 55.82 -36.90
C VAL A 186 -43.90 54.42 -36.36
N ARG A 187 -45.14 53.93 -36.56
CA ARG A 187 -45.52 52.56 -36.21
C ARG A 187 -44.65 51.54 -36.93
N ASP A 188 -44.49 51.69 -38.23
CA ASP A 188 -43.69 50.79 -39.07
C ASP A 188 -42.22 50.77 -38.65
N LEU A 189 -41.65 51.94 -38.31
CA LEU A 189 -40.30 52.05 -37.77
C LEU A 189 -40.16 51.29 -36.45
N VAL A 190 -41.08 51.49 -35.50
CA VAL A 190 -41.03 50.82 -34.19
C VAL A 190 -41.18 49.30 -34.33
N MET A 191 -42.09 48.81 -35.18
CA MET A 191 -42.24 47.38 -35.40
C MET A 191 -40.99 46.76 -36.04
N THR A 192 -40.37 47.48 -36.97
CA THR A 192 -39.12 47.05 -37.61
C THR A 192 -37.98 46.95 -36.59
N GLU A 193 -37.85 47.94 -35.71
CA GLU A 193 -36.83 47.95 -34.66
C GLU A 193 -37.04 46.86 -33.61
N VAL A 194 -38.28 46.61 -33.18
CA VAL A 194 -38.63 45.51 -32.27
C VAL A 194 -38.30 44.16 -32.91
N ALA A 195 -38.67 43.97 -34.19
CA ALA A 195 -38.35 42.74 -34.91
C ALA A 195 -36.84 42.55 -35.09
N ARG A 196 -36.09 43.62 -35.34
CA ARG A 196 -34.63 43.59 -35.43
C ARG A 196 -34.00 43.16 -34.11
N ALA A 197 -34.42 43.77 -33.00
CA ALA A 197 -33.92 43.45 -31.65
C ALA A 197 -34.21 41.98 -31.27
N ARG A 198 -35.42 41.49 -31.53
CA ARG A 198 -35.81 40.09 -31.31
C ARG A 198 -34.91 39.12 -32.09
N ASN A 199 -34.73 39.37 -33.39
CA ASN A 199 -33.94 38.51 -34.27
C ASN A 199 -32.44 38.56 -33.95
N GLU A 200 -31.93 39.69 -33.47
CA GLU A 200 -30.55 39.80 -32.99
C GLU A 200 -30.33 38.99 -31.72
N MET A 201 -31.26 39.06 -30.75
CA MET A 201 -31.16 38.30 -29.51
C MET A 201 -31.15 36.79 -29.76
N VAL A 202 -32.06 36.28 -30.60
CA VAL A 202 -32.09 34.85 -30.96
C VAL A 202 -30.76 34.40 -31.59
N ARG A 203 -30.21 35.20 -32.51
CA ARG A 203 -28.91 34.88 -33.14
C ARG A 203 -27.75 34.90 -32.15
N LYS A 204 -27.66 35.92 -31.30
CA LYS A 204 -26.57 36.05 -30.32
C LYS A 204 -26.62 34.94 -29.27
N THR A 205 -27.80 34.60 -28.76
CA THR A 205 -27.94 33.48 -27.81
C THR A 205 -27.54 32.16 -28.46
N ALA A 206 -27.96 31.90 -29.71
CA ALA A 206 -27.54 30.69 -30.43
C ALA A 206 -26.02 30.63 -30.68
N SER A 207 -25.38 31.77 -30.99
CA SER A 207 -23.92 31.86 -31.15
C SER A 207 -23.20 31.58 -29.83
N LEU A 208 -23.63 32.21 -28.73
CA LEU A 208 -23.00 32.03 -27.42
C LEU A 208 -23.09 30.59 -26.92
N ILE A 209 -24.20 29.89 -27.20
CA ILE A 209 -24.34 28.47 -26.89
C ILE A 209 -23.39 27.63 -27.75
N ALA A 210 -23.24 27.94 -29.04
CA ALA A 210 -22.32 27.23 -29.91
C ALA A 210 -20.84 27.44 -29.52
N ASP A 211 -20.46 28.67 -29.19
CA ASP A 211 -19.09 29.03 -28.81
C ASP A 211 -18.72 28.44 -27.44
N ALA A 212 -19.63 28.49 -26.45
CA ALA A 212 -19.39 27.96 -25.11
C ALA A 212 -19.36 26.42 -25.03
N LEU A 213 -19.89 25.73 -26.05
CA LEU A 213 -19.87 24.27 -26.16
C LEU A 213 -18.69 23.75 -27.01
N ASP A 214 -17.81 24.64 -27.49
CA ASP A 214 -16.59 24.22 -28.19
C ASP A 214 -15.60 23.58 -27.19
N PRO A 215 -15.28 22.27 -27.31
CA PRO A 215 -14.45 21.56 -26.34
C PRO A 215 -13.00 22.04 -26.24
N PHE A 216 -12.57 22.96 -27.11
CA PHE A 216 -11.19 23.46 -27.19
C PHE A 216 -10.93 24.76 -26.42
N ASP A 217 -11.94 25.37 -25.80
CA ASP A 217 -11.79 26.66 -25.08
C ASP A 217 -11.75 26.49 -23.53
N ILE A 218 -11.29 25.32 -23.05
CA ILE A 218 -10.92 25.16 -21.65
C ILE A 218 -9.59 25.88 -21.45
N GLN A 219 -9.65 27.16 -21.10
CA GLN A 219 -8.50 27.86 -20.55
C GLN A 219 -8.13 27.17 -19.24
N GLU A 220 -7.05 26.40 -19.24
CA GLU A 220 -6.44 25.89 -18.02
C GLU A 220 -6.09 27.11 -17.17
N ASP A 221 -6.90 27.38 -16.15
CA ASP A 221 -6.52 28.32 -15.09
C ASP A 221 -5.23 27.77 -14.47
N GLU A 222 -4.11 28.40 -14.86
CA GLU A 222 -2.77 28.13 -14.37
C GLU A 222 -2.76 28.37 -12.86
N THR A 223 -3.03 27.32 -12.08
CA THR A 223 -2.92 27.35 -10.63
C THR A 223 -1.48 27.75 -10.28
N PRO A 224 -1.24 28.89 -9.60
CA PRO A 224 0.12 29.27 -9.26
C PRO A 224 0.69 28.26 -8.27
N ASP A 225 1.75 27.58 -8.68
CA ASP A 225 2.55 26.69 -7.83
C ASP A 225 3.21 27.50 -6.72
N ALA A 226 2.55 27.57 -5.56
CA ALA A 226 3.12 28.13 -4.35
C ALA A 226 3.99 27.07 -3.67
N SER A 227 5.19 26.85 -4.21
CA SER A 227 6.29 26.23 -3.48
C SER A 227 6.85 27.24 -2.47
N PRO A 228 6.90 26.93 -1.16
CA PRO A 228 7.56 27.81 -0.21
C PRO A 228 9.08 27.59 -0.28
N GLU A 229 9.81 28.66 -0.57
CA GLU A 229 11.27 28.69 -0.46
C GLU A 229 11.70 28.37 0.98
N ALA A 230 12.73 27.53 1.08
CA ALA A 230 13.38 27.13 2.32
C ALA A 230 14.31 28.24 2.82
N ASP A 231 14.29 28.47 4.14
CA ASP A 231 15.36 29.09 4.93
C ASP A 231 15.99 28.03 5.85
#